data_AF-A0A9D1YB89-F1
#
_entry.id   AF-A0A9D1YB89-F1
#
_cell.length_a   1.000
_cell.length_b   1.000
_cell.length_c   1.000
_cell.angle_alpha   90.00
_cell.angle_beta   90.00
_cell.angle_gamma   90.00
#
_symmetry.space_group_name_H-M   'P 1'
#
loop_
_entity.id
_entity.type
_entity.pdbx_description
1 polymer ?
#
loop_
_entity_poly.entity_id
_entity_poly.type
_entity_poly.pdbx_seq_one_letter_code
_entity_poly.pdbx_strand_id
1 'polypeptide(L)'
;MDFEYLPKQDAIPPFDPHAIAVKYLEYDCSYGEEEITEELIAQLLREIPSGIELTLYLDPDGEDDMMEVLCDGTWLALGFSHDFGQENFYCCNPAFAGSPERSPLLSGGQSPVLKENAIQDLEAGVRAVEYFIRTGQLYPGIDWVKQL
;
A
#
# COMPACT_ATOMS: atom_id res chain seq x y z
N MET A 1 15.90 11.25 -9.60
CA MET A 1 15.37 10.77 -8.31
C MET A 1 15.99 9.40 -8.17
N ASP A 2 16.75 9.20 -7.11
CA ASP A 2 17.50 7.97 -6.90
C ASP A 2 16.67 7.03 -6.03
N PHE A 3 16.82 5.72 -6.22
CA PHE A 3 16.04 4.72 -5.52
C PHE A 3 16.95 3.59 -5.01
N GLU A 4 16.65 3.11 -3.81
CA GLU A 4 17.19 1.88 -3.26
C GLU A 4 16.19 0.74 -3.47
N TYR A 5 16.62 -0.35 -4.10
CA TYR A 5 15.77 -1.52 -4.35
C TYR A 5 15.76 -2.48 -3.16
N LEU A 6 14.56 -2.87 -2.74
CA LEU A 6 14.30 -3.78 -1.64
C LEU A 6 13.64 -5.05 -2.20
N PRO A 7 14.41 -6.12 -2.46
CA PRO A 7 13.87 -7.32 -3.09
C PRO A 7 12.90 -8.07 -2.19
N LYS A 8 11.88 -8.69 -2.80
CA LYS A 8 10.97 -9.59 -2.10
C LYS A 8 11.72 -10.75 -1.42
N GLN A 9 11.15 -11.24 -0.33
CA GLN A 9 11.68 -12.32 0.48
C GLN A 9 10.71 -13.50 0.53
N ASP A 10 11.24 -14.73 0.57
CA ASP A 10 10.41 -15.95 0.66
C ASP A 10 9.83 -16.15 2.07
N ALA A 11 10.49 -15.61 3.10
CA ALA A 11 10.07 -15.74 4.49
C ALA A 11 9.31 -14.48 4.92
N ILE A 12 8.03 -14.64 5.24
CA ILE A 12 7.20 -13.59 5.84
C ILE A 12 7.27 -13.74 7.36
N PRO A 13 7.67 -12.70 8.12
CA PRO A 13 7.60 -12.73 9.57
C PRO A 13 6.18 -13.05 10.05
N PRO A 14 6.01 -13.90 11.07
CA PRO A 14 4.70 -14.16 11.63
C PRO A 14 4.15 -12.88 12.28
N PHE A 15 2.85 -12.66 12.13
CA PHE A 15 2.13 -11.53 12.73
C PHE A 15 0.83 -12.02 13.36
N ASP A 16 0.28 -11.23 14.27
CA ASP A 16 -1.04 -11.49 14.84
C ASP A 16 -2.13 -11.08 13.83
N PRO A 17 -2.95 -12.03 13.33
CA PRO A 17 -3.99 -11.71 12.36
C PRO A 17 -5.13 -10.87 12.94
N HIS A 18 -5.17 -10.62 14.25
CA HIS A 18 -6.17 -9.79 14.91
C HIS A 18 -5.61 -8.47 15.46
N ALA A 19 -4.30 -8.24 15.34
CA ALA A 19 -3.75 -6.93 15.65
C ALA A 19 -4.21 -5.91 14.60
N ILE A 20 -4.40 -4.66 15.00
CA ILE A 20 -4.70 -3.56 14.09
C ILE A 20 -3.73 -2.43 14.45
N ALA A 21 -2.77 -2.18 13.56
CA ALA A 21 -1.75 -1.15 13.73
C ALA A 21 -2.18 0.19 13.10
N VAL A 22 -3.02 0.13 12.06
CA VAL A 22 -3.63 1.31 11.43
C VAL A 22 -4.60 1.96 12.40
N LYS A 23 -4.49 3.28 12.55
CA LYS A 23 -5.28 4.08 13.51
C LYS A 23 -6.24 5.04 12.83
N TYR A 24 -6.04 5.31 11.56
CA TYR A 24 -6.93 6.14 10.76
C TYR A 24 -6.98 5.61 9.33
N LEU A 25 -8.15 5.67 8.70
CA LEU A 25 -8.41 5.15 7.36
C LEU A 25 -9.26 6.16 6.60
N GLU A 26 -8.86 6.48 5.38
CA GLU A 26 -9.64 7.23 4.41
C GLU A 26 -10.03 6.32 3.27
N TYR A 27 -11.34 6.14 3.06
CA TYR A 27 -11.91 5.36 1.97
C TYR A 27 -13.08 6.15 1.36
N ASP A 28 -14.32 5.66 1.44
CA ASP A 28 -15.53 6.44 1.11
C ASP A 28 -15.83 7.53 2.17
N CYS A 29 -15.44 7.26 3.40
CA CYS A 29 -15.51 8.11 4.57
C CYS A 29 -14.20 7.95 5.36
N SER A 30 -14.01 8.78 6.38
CA SER A 30 -12.92 8.64 7.32
C SER A 30 -13.35 7.79 8.52
N TYR A 31 -12.46 6.91 8.98
CA TYR A 31 -12.66 6.03 10.12
C TYR A 31 -11.52 6.24 11.11
N GLY A 32 -11.86 6.55 12.37
CA GLY A 32 -10.89 6.56 13.47
C GLY A 32 -10.62 5.16 14.03
N GLU A 33 -9.64 5.05 14.92
CA GLU A 33 -9.15 3.78 15.48
C GLU A 33 -10.27 2.87 16.02
N GLU A 34 -11.24 3.43 16.75
CA GLU A 34 -12.36 2.65 17.32
C GLU A 34 -13.36 2.14 16.26
N GLU A 35 -13.36 2.73 15.06
CA GLU A 35 -14.25 2.40 13.95
C GLU A 35 -13.64 1.39 12.98
N ILE A 36 -12.32 1.16 13.06
CA ILE A 36 -11.60 0.19 12.23
C ILE A 36 -11.78 -1.21 12.84
N THR A 37 -12.85 -1.90 12.43
CA THR A 37 -13.17 -3.25 12.90
C THR A 37 -12.67 -4.34 11.95
N GLU A 38 -12.66 -5.59 12.43
CA GLU A 38 -12.38 -6.78 11.62
C GLU A 38 -13.33 -6.90 10.42
N GLU A 39 -14.60 -6.55 10.58
CA GLU A 39 -15.58 -6.55 9.49
C GLU A 39 -15.23 -5.55 8.40
N LEU A 40 -14.81 -4.35 8.78
CA LEU A 40 -14.36 -3.31 7.84
C LEU A 40 -13.09 -3.78 7.12
N ILE A 41 -12.08 -4.26 7.83
CA ILE A 41 -10.84 -4.79 7.24
C ILE A 41 -11.16 -5.91 6.25
N ALA A 42 -11.99 -6.88 6.64
CA ALA A 42 -12.39 -8.00 5.77
C ALA A 42 -13.20 -7.54 4.55
N GLN A 43 -13.95 -6.44 4.65
CA GLN A 43 -14.61 -5.82 3.50
C GLN A 43 -13.56 -5.21 2.55
N LEU A 44 -12.69 -4.33 3.05
CA LEU A 44 -11.66 -3.66 2.24
C LEU A 44 -10.78 -4.67 1.50
N LEU A 45 -10.28 -5.70 2.19
CA LEU A 45 -9.42 -6.72 1.59
C LEU A 45 -10.11 -7.51 0.47
N ARG A 46 -11.43 -7.71 0.56
CA ARG A 46 -12.22 -8.35 -0.52
C ARG A 46 -12.50 -7.41 -1.68
N GLU A 47 -12.61 -6.11 -1.43
CA GLU A 47 -12.92 -5.10 -2.43
C GLU A 47 -11.70 -4.70 -3.26
N ILE A 48 -10.48 -4.72 -2.69
CA ILE A 48 -9.24 -4.35 -3.38
C ILE A 48 -9.15 -4.92 -4.81
N PRO A 49 -9.32 -6.24 -5.07
CA PRO A 49 -9.17 -6.79 -6.43
C PRO A 49 -10.26 -6.35 -7.42
N SER A 50 -11.38 -5.77 -6.94
CA SER A 50 -12.44 -5.22 -7.77
C SER A 50 -12.21 -3.74 -8.12
N GLY A 51 -11.17 -3.13 -7.55
CA GLY A 51 -10.83 -1.72 -7.69
C GLY A 51 -11.14 -0.93 -6.42
N ILE A 52 -10.18 -0.13 -5.96
CA ILE A 52 -10.29 0.65 -4.72
C ILE A 52 -9.30 1.83 -4.74
N GLU A 53 -9.61 2.89 -4.02
CA GLU A 53 -8.71 3.98 -3.67
C GLU A 53 -8.91 4.27 -2.19
N LEU A 54 -7.87 4.08 -1.38
CA LEU A 54 -7.90 4.36 0.05
C LEU A 54 -6.52 4.74 0.58
N THR A 55 -6.50 5.36 1.75
CA THR A 55 -5.28 5.69 2.48
C THR A 55 -5.36 5.14 3.91
N LEU A 56 -4.31 4.46 4.35
CA LEU A 56 -4.16 3.89 5.69
C LEU A 56 -3.11 4.66 6.47
N TYR A 57 -3.38 5.02 7.71
CA TYR A 57 -2.46 5.82 8.53
C TYR A 57 -2.13 5.10 9.84
N LEU A 58 -0.86 5.13 10.24
CA LEU A 58 -0.42 4.66 11.57
C LEU A 58 -0.53 5.75 12.65
N ASP A 59 -0.70 6.98 12.20
CA ASP A 59 -1.01 8.16 13.00
C ASP A 59 -2.54 8.33 13.13
N PRO A 60 -3.09 8.57 14.34
CA PRO A 60 -4.53 8.69 14.54
C PRO A 60 -5.12 10.01 14.02
N ASP A 61 -4.29 11.03 13.80
CA ASP A 61 -4.73 12.33 13.27
C ASP A 61 -4.71 12.35 11.73
N GLY A 62 -4.18 11.30 11.09
CA GLY A 62 -4.16 11.14 9.64
C GLY A 62 -3.19 12.08 8.94
N GLU A 63 -2.15 12.56 9.64
CA GLU A 63 -1.21 13.56 9.10
C GLU A 63 0.09 12.95 8.55
N ASP A 64 0.47 11.76 9.02
CA ASP A 64 1.74 11.11 8.67
C ASP A 64 1.62 9.58 8.69
N ASP A 65 2.70 8.89 8.32
CA ASP A 65 2.79 7.43 8.29
C ASP A 65 1.65 6.80 7.48
N MET A 66 1.54 7.27 6.24
CA MET A 66 0.42 7.02 5.34
C MET A 66 0.77 6.05 4.21
N MET A 67 -0.05 5.02 4.01
CA MET A 67 -0.01 4.10 2.88
C MET A 67 -1.18 4.41 1.93
N GLU A 68 -0.88 4.92 0.75
CA GLU A 68 -1.82 5.03 -0.37
C GLU A 68 -1.98 3.66 -1.03
N VAL A 69 -3.23 3.24 -1.25
CA VAL A 69 -3.61 1.99 -1.91
C VAL A 69 -4.51 2.31 -3.10
N LEU A 70 -4.00 2.05 -4.30
CA LEU A 70 -4.73 2.27 -5.55
C LEU A 70 -4.86 0.94 -6.30
N CYS A 71 -6.06 0.58 -6.72
CA CYS A 71 -6.30 -0.61 -7.54
C CYS A 71 -7.42 -0.34 -8.56
N ASP A 72 -7.28 -0.86 -9.78
CA ASP A 72 -8.32 -0.82 -10.82
C ASP A 72 -8.81 -2.23 -11.23
N GLY A 73 -8.41 -3.25 -10.48
CA GLY A 73 -8.66 -4.66 -10.77
C GLY A 73 -7.72 -5.29 -11.80
N THR A 74 -6.73 -4.55 -12.31
CA THR A 74 -5.64 -5.06 -13.16
C THR A 74 -4.27 -4.69 -12.62
N TRP A 75 -4.14 -3.46 -12.12
CA TRP A 75 -2.94 -2.88 -11.52
C TRP A 75 -3.26 -2.51 -10.08
N LEU A 76 -2.27 -2.68 -9.22
CA LEU A 76 -2.30 -2.22 -7.85
C LEU A 76 -1.00 -1.47 -7.53
N ALA A 77 -1.12 -0.26 -6.98
CA ALA A 77 -0.01 0.54 -6.51
C ALA A 77 -0.13 0.76 -5.00
N LEU A 78 1.00 0.62 -4.32
CA LEU A 78 1.16 0.90 -2.89
C LEU A 78 2.27 1.92 -2.74
N GLY A 79 1.99 3.02 -2.03
CA GLY A 79 2.96 4.05 -1.69
C GLY A 79 2.92 4.34 -0.20
N PHE A 80 4.02 4.14 0.51
CA PHE A 80 4.14 4.43 1.94
C PHE A 80 5.03 5.64 2.17
N SER A 81 4.48 6.69 2.77
CA SER A 81 5.20 7.88 3.21
C SER A 81 5.32 7.85 4.73
N HIS A 82 6.54 7.88 5.22
CA HIS A 82 6.91 7.78 6.64
C HIS A 82 7.79 8.97 7.04
N ASP A 83 7.79 9.31 8.33
CA ASP A 83 8.58 10.40 8.91
C ASP A 83 8.34 11.73 8.18
N PHE A 84 7.09 12.17 8.14
CA PHE A 84 6.61 13.37 7.45
C PHE A 84 7.05 13.44 5.98
N GLY A 85 7.02 12.28 5.31
CA GLY A 85 7.44 12.12 3.93
C GLY A 85 8.95 12.25 3.70
N GLN A 86 9.77 12.17 4.74
CA GLN A 86 11.22 12.04 4.57
C GLN A 86 11.60 10.66 4.02
N GLU A 87 10.82 9.61 4.32
CA GLU A 87 11.02 8.28 3.78
C GLU A 87 9.81 7.84 2.94
N ASN A 88 10.03 7.62 1.65
CA ASN A 88 8.98 7.18 0.74
C ASN A 88 9.32 5.83 0.13
N PHE A 89 8.35 4.92 0.16
CA PHE A 89 8.47 3.57 -0.36
C PHE A 89 7.36 3.30 -1.37
N TYR A 90 7.68 2.59 -2.43
CA TYR A 90 6.71 2.22 -3.46
C TYR A 90 6.83 0.74 -3.77
N CYS A 91 5.71 0.05 -3.97
CA CYS A 91 5.76 -1.31 -4.51
C CYS A 91 6.41 -1.27 -5.89
N CYS A 92 7.19 -2.29 -6.23
CA CYS A 92 7.97 -2.32 -7.45
C CYS A 92 7.56 -3.49 -8.34
N ASN A 93 7.55 -3.25 -9.65
CA ASN A 93 7.38 -4.27 -10.66
C ASN A 93 8.64 -4.34 -11.54
N PRO A 94 9.57 -5.26 -11.22
CA PRO A 94 10.84 -5.39 -11.93
C PRO A 94 10.70 -5.64 -13.43
N ALA A 95 9.56 -6.15 -13.90
CA ALA A 95 9.30 -6.38 -15.32
C ALA A 95 9.24 -5.08 -16.14
N PHE A 96 8.99 -3.94 -15.48
CA PHE A 96 8.92 -2.61 -16.08
C PHE A 96 10.07 -1.69 -15.65
N ALA A 97 11.12 -2.21 -15.01
CA ALA A 97 12.21 -1.40 -14.48
C ALA A 97 12.83 -0.46 -15.53
N GLY A 98 12.82 0.85 -15.27
CA GLY A 98 13.33 1.87 -16.18
C GLY A 98 12.42 2.18 -17.37
N SER A 99 11.22 1.59 -17.42
CA SER A 99 10.22 1.88 -18.45
C SER A 99 9.48 3.18 -18.15
N PRO A 100 9.30 4.08 -19.13
CA PRO A 100 8.48 5.28 -18.96
C PRO A 100 6.97 5.00 -19.04
N GLU A 101 6.56 3.73 -19.22
CA GLU A 101 5.16 3.36 -19.32
C GLU A 101 4.39 3.65 -18.03
N ARG A 102 3.16 4.13 -18.19
CA ARG A 102 2.26 4.44 -17.08
C ARG A 102 1.11 3.44 -17.00
N SER A 103 0.73 3.11 -15.77
CA SER A 103 -0.51 2.44 -15.44
C SER A 103 -1.69 3.43 -15.55
N PRO A 104 -2.94 2.95 -15.56
CA PRO A 104 -4.12 3.82 -15.50
C PRO A 104 -4.40 4.39 -14.10
N LEU A 105 -3.73 3.91 -13.04
CA LEU A 105 -3.92 4.37 -11.66
C LEU A 105 -3.47 5.81 -11.49
N LEU A 106 -4.24 6.63 -10.77
CA LEU A 106 -3.96 8.05 -10.56
C LEU A 106 -3.67 8.32 -9.08
N SER A 107 -2.40 8.59 -8.73
CA SER A 107 -2.06 8.99 -7.35
C SER A 107 -2.54 10.42 -7.09
N GLY A 108 -3.20 10.62 -5.94
CA GLY A 108 -3.92 11.85 -5.60
C GLY A 108 -4.89 12.35 -6.68
N GLY A 109 -5.41 11.47 -7.54
CA GLY A 109 -6.28 11.81 -8.66
C GLY A 109 -5.65 12.63 -9.79
N GLN A 110 -4.33 12.82 -9.81
CA GLN A 110 -3.67 13.75 -10.74
C GLN A 110 -2.69 13.10 -11.70
N SER A 111 -1.76 12.28 -11.19
CA SER A 111 -0.63 11.77 -11.98
C SER A 111 -0.73 10.26 -12.15
N PRO A 112 -0.68 9.74 -13.40
CA PRO A 112 -0.69 8.30 -13.58
C PRO A 112 0.57 7.65 -13.03
N VAL A 113 0.41 6.61 -12.22
CA VAL A 113 1.50 5.86 -11.59
C VAL A 113 2.31 5.12 -12.67
N LEU A 114 3.64 5.15 -12.59
CA LEU A 114 4.50 4.38 -13.49
C LEU A 114 4.25 2.88 -13.32
N LYS A 115 4.32 2.10 -14.40
CA LYS A 115 4.14 0.64 -14.30
C LYS A 115 5.22 -0.03 -13.47
N GLU A 116 6.42 0.56 -13.38
CA GLU A 116 7.46 0.08 -12.47
C GLU A 116 7.09 0.24 -10.99
N ASN A 117 6.13 1.11 -10.66
CA ASN A 117 5.63 1.35 -9.31
C ASN A 117 4.21 0.78 -9.09
N ALA A 118 3.79 -0.18 -9.92
CA ALA A 118 2.50 -0.84 -9.81
C ALA A 118 2.63 -2.33 -10.16
N ILE A 119 2.04 -3.20 -9.35
CA ILE A 119 2.08 -4.65 -9.52
C ILE A 119 0.79 -5.17 -10.14
N GLN A 120 0.88 -6.31 -10.83
CA GLN A 120 -0.27 -7.01 -11.41
C GLN A 120 -0.66 -8.26 -10.59
N ASP A 121 0.19 -8.66 -9.62
CA ASP A 121 -0.14 -9.71 -8.66
C ASP A 121 -1.01 -9.13 -7.55
N LEU A 122 -2.32 -9.02 -7.84
CA LEU A 122 -3.30 -8.44 -6.91
C LEU A 122 -3.41 -9.25 -5.62
N GLU A 123 -3.19 -10.57 -5.67
CA GLU A 123 -3.24 -11.43 -4.49
C GLU A 123 -2.09 -11.09 -3.53
N ALA A 124 -0.88 -10.89 -4.06
CA ALA A 124 0.24 -10.40 -3.28
C ALA A 124 0.03 -8.95 -2.78
N GLY A 125 -0.61 -8.10 -3.59
CA GLY A 125 -1.00 -6.75 -3.18
C GLY A 125 -1.99 -6.73 -2.01
N VAL A 126 -3.02 -7.56 -2.04
CA VAL A 126 -3.98 -7.71 -0.92
C VAL A 126 -3.27 -8.17 0.35
N ARG A 127 -2.38 -9.18 0.25
CA ARG A 127 -1.56 -9.60 1.39
C ARG A 127 -0.68 -8.48 1.91
N ALA A 128 -0.18 -7.61 1.03
CA ALA A 128 0.64 -6.48 1.43
C ALA A 128 -0.15 -5.44 2.23
N VAL A 129 -1.37 -5.14 1.78
CA VAL A 129 -2.28 -4.25 2.49
C VAL A 129 -2.69 -4.83 3.84
N GLU A 130 -3.06 -6.12 3.89
CA GLU A 130 -3.36 -6.79 5.15
C GLU A 130 -2.17 -6.74 6.11
N TYR A 131 -0.97 -7.09 5.64
CA TYR A 131 0.23 -7.06 6.47
C TYR A 131 0.48 -5.67 7.05
N PHE A 132 0.31 -4.60 6.25
CA PHE A 132 0.41 -3.23 6.74
C PHE A 132 -0.66 -2.91 7.79
N ILE A 133 -1.92 -3.29 7.57
CA ILE A 133 -3.00 -3.14 8.56
C ILE A 133 -2.64 -3.78 9.90
N ARG A 134 -2.07 -5.00 9.86
CA ARG A 134 -1.77 -5.79 11.07
C ARG A 134 -0.49 -5.36 11.79
N THR A 135 0.49 -4.83 11.06
CA THR A 135 1.85 -4.64 11.59
C THR A 135 2.38 -3.21 11.51
N GLY A 136 1.81 -2.38 10.64
CA GLY A 136 2.34 -1.07 10.27
C GLY A 136 3.65 -1.12 9.49
N GLN A 137 4.01 -2.28 8.93
CA GLN A 137 5.28 -2.49 8.23
C GLN A 137 5.05 -2.84 6.75
N LEU A 138 6.08 -2.61 5.93
CA LEU A 138 6.09 -3.05 4.53
C LEU A 138 6.07 -4.58 4.45
N TYR A 139 5.21 -5.11 3.58
CA TYR A 139 5.11 -6.54 3.37
C TYR A 139 6.32 -7.09 2.61
N PRO A 140 7.11 -8.01 3.18
CA PRO A 140 8.32 -8.49 2.54
C PRO A 140 8.08 -9.42 1.35
N GLY A 141 6.85 -9.87 1.13
CA GLY A 141 6.52 -10.81 0.03
C GLY A 141 6.38 -10.17 -1.36
N ILE A 142 6.57 -8.85 -1.47
CA ILE A 142 6.65 -8.14 -2.74
C ILE A 142 7.92 -7.28 -2.81
N ASP A 143 8.27 -6.88 -4.02
CA ASP A 143 9.38 -5.99 -4.27
C ASP A 143 9.00 -4.55 -3.92
N TRP A 144 9.92 -3.81 -3.31
CA TRP A 144 9.76 -2.40 -2.98
C TRP A 144 10.95 -1.58 -3.49
N VAL A 145 10.75 -0.27 -3.58
CA VAL A 145 11.82 0.71 -3.74
C VAL A 145 11.67 1.79 -2.68
N LYS A 146 12.79 2.25 -2.10
CA LYS A 146 12.86 3.43 -1.24
C LYS A 146 13.41 4.60 -2.04
N GLN A 147 12.73 5.75 -2.00
CA GLN A 147 13.23 6.99 -2.57
C GLN A 147 14.37 7.56 -1.71
N LEU A 148 15.47 7.96 -2.36
CA LEU A 148 16.66 8.55 -1.73
C LEU A 148 16.69 10.09 -1.81
#